data_AF-A0AAV5YKV6-F1
#
_entry.id   AF-A0AAV5YKV6-F1
#
_cell.length_a   1.000
_cell.length_b   1.000
_cell.length_c   1.000
_cell.angle_alpha   90.00
_cell.angle_beta   90.00
_cell.angle_gamma   90.00
#
_symmetry.space_group_name_H-M   'P 1'
#
loop_
_entity.id
_entity.type
_entity.pdbx_description
1 polymer ?
#
loop_
_entity_poly.entity_id
_entity_poly.type
_entity_poly.pdbx_seq_one_letter_code
_entity_poly.pdbx_strand_id
1 'polypeptide(L)'
;MRRMLLASLVLLAWLPAARADETPISRGAQAIRGMTGCFLVDYSYVEVEDLKPGYVRDPRVYDVNRDKSAKEWITAEVLSPQRIWLRRILFLANLDGTIRSGTELRHQSEDWQYDAPFLYDFVAPLTWHVRDLKTAPGRWTRRVTNLDDGPRYQCAAPWSDDRAYPEWSCSNYAPIPGRETRDMGRSDYQTLQRGTRIMIYGPSGGGSWIERQNNVKTIDREGTRTPLVRELGKNWYVRLPDSECAGAQAFAAPRQAFWTLLRETWDGVLDGSGPFVERLPAGQPPRFVTMFELEEETMGKDLSDPATRELTRRRILEIIQKYRGQEHRAP
;
A
#
# COMPACT_ATOMS: atom_id res chain seq x y z
N MET A 1 74.45 6.78 31.53
CA MET A 1 73.45 5.73 31.85
C MET A 1 72.18 6.01 31.04
N ARG A 2 71.94 5.19 30.00
CA ARG A 2 70.77 5.28 29.09
C ARG A 2 69.53 4.71 29.79
N ARG A 3 68.39 5.40 29.76
CA ARG A 3 67.07 4.84 30.07
C ARG A 3 66.29 4.70 28.77
N MET A 4 66.14 3.47 28.28
CA MET A 4 65.22 3.14 27.19
C MET A 4 63.82 2.97 27.79
N LEU A 5 62.87 3.82 27.39
CA LEU A 5 61.45 3.62 27.63
C LEU A 5 60.90 2.78 26.47
N LEU A 6 60.58 1.51 26.74
CA LEU A 6 59.78 0.69 25.84
C LEU A 6 58.32 1.17 25.92
N ALA A 7 57.82 1.80 24.85
CA ALA A 7 56.40 2.04 24.68
C ALA A 7 55.75 0.79 24.08
N SER A 8 54.97 0.07 24.89
CA SER A 8 54.20 -1.10 24.47
C SER A 8 53.07 -0.68 23.53
N LEU A 9 53.20 -1.03 22.24
CA LEU A 9 52.14 -0.86 21.25
C LEU A 9 51.05 -1.92 21.53
N VAL A 10 49.93 -1.50 22.12
CA VAL A 10 48.73 -2.35 22.24
C VAL A 10 48.02 -2.34 20.90
N LEU A 11 48.20 -3.39 20.10
CA LEU A 11 47.33 -3.66 18.94
C LEU A 11 45.95 -4.04 19.45
N LEU A 12 44.98 -3.11 19.43
CA LEU A 12 43.57 -3.48 19.49
C LEU A 12 43.24 -4.22 18.18
N ALA A 13 43.14 -5.55 18.27
CA ALA A 13 42.53 -6.35 17.22
C ALA A 13 41.07 -5.91 17.08
N TRP A 14 40.76 -5.24 15.96
CA TRP A 14 39.39 -4.93 15.58
C TRP A 14 38.74 -6.25 15.17
N LEU A 15 38.08 -6.92 16.12
CA LEU A 15 37.21 -8.04 15.81
C LEU A 15 36.07 -7.49 14.93
N PRO A 16 35.87 -7.97 13.69
CA PRO A 16 34.69 -7.62 12.94
C PRO A 16 33.50 -8.04 13.79
N ALA A 17 32.62 -7.07 14.13
CA ALA A 17 31.36 -7.38 14.77
C ALA A 17 30.68 -8.44 13.91
N ALA A 18 30.40 -9.62 14.49
CA ALA A 18 29.61 -10.63 13.84
C ALA A 18 28.30 -9.95 13.42
N ARG A 19 28.06 -9.82 12.10
CA ARG A 19 26.74 -9.46 11.61
C ARG A 19 25.82 -10.54 12.15
N ALA A 20 24.86 -10.16 12.99
CA ALA A 20 23.79 -11.07 13.37
C ALA A 20 23.20 -11.64 12.07
N ASP A 21 23.06 -12.96 11.98
CA ASP A 21 22.45 -13.59 10.82
C ASP A 21 21.06 -12.99 10.61
N GLU A 22 20.94 -12.18 9.56
CA GLU A 22 19.71 -11.47 9.29
C GLU A 22 18.65 -12.49 8.87
N THR A 23 17.60 -12.64 9.66
CA THR A 23 16.50 -13.57 9.36
C THR A 23 15.64 -13.05 8.19
N PRO A 24 14.90 -13.92 7.46
CA PRO A 24 13.95 -13.46 6.43
C PRO A 24 12.92 -12.45 6.95
N ILE A 25 12.52 -12.59 8.23
CA ILE A 25 11.63 -11.64 8.89
C ILE A 25 12.32 -10.28 9.12
N SER A 26 13.51 -10.24 9.72
CA SER A 26 14.21 -8.97 9.95
C SER A 26 14.59 -8.26 8.65
N ARG A 27 14.98 -9.01 7.61
CA ARG A 27 15.25 -8.50 6.26
C ARG A 27 14.05 -7.80 5.66
N GLY A 28 12.91 -8.51 5.61
CA GLY A 28 11.69 -7.93 5.06
C GLY A 28 11.21 -6.73 5.88
N ALA A 29 11.31 -6.79 7.22
CA ALA A 29 10.97 -5.67 8.08
C ALA A 29 11.86 -4.44 7.82
N GLN A 30 13.17 -4.63 7.61
CA GLN A 30 14.09 -3.54 7.25
C GLN A 30 13.72 -2.94 5.89
N ALA A 31 13.49 -3.78 4.88
CA ALA A 31 13.08 -3.35 3.55
C ALA A 31 11.76 -2.55 3.59
N ILE A 32 10.74 -3.06 4.27
CA ILE A 32 9.45 -2.38 4.43
C ILE A 32 9.60 -1.01 5.10
N ARG A 33 10.41 -0.92 6.16
CA ARG A 33 10.73 0.37 6.80
C ARG A 33 11.51 1.31 5.89
N GLY A 34 12.34 0.79 5.00
CA GLY A 34 13.04 1.55 3.97
C GLY A 34 12.12 2.27 2.99
N MET A 35 10.84 1.89 2.91
CA MET A 35 9.82 2.56 2.11
C MET A 35 9.16 3.78 2.81
N THR A 36 9.61 4.13 4.03
CA THR A 36 9.03 5.22 4.83
C THR A 36 9.83 6.52 4.72
N GLY A 37 9.15 7.65 4.90
CA GLY A 37 9.73 9.00 4.78
C GLY A 37 8.88 9.93 3.93
N CYS A 38 9.47 11.08 3.59
CA CYS A 38 8.91 12.01 2.61
C CYS A 38 9.41 11.69 1.20
N PHE A 39 8.52 11.67 0.21
CA PHE A 39 8.85 11.31 -1.16
C PHE A 39 8.23 12.27 -2.18
N LEU A 40 8.98 12.60 -3.23
CA LEU A 40 8.42 12.97 -4.52
C LEU A 40 7.99 11.67 -5.21
N VAL A 41 6.74 11.63 -5.67
CA VAL A 41 6.17 10.42 -6.27
C VAL A 41 5.86 10.63 -7.74
N ASP A 42 6.26 9.68 -8.56
CA ASP A 42 6.01 9.67 -10.00
C ASP A 42 5.29 8.38 -10.41
N TYR A 43 4.01 8.54 -10.76
CA TYR A 43 3.14 7.49 -11.24
C TYR A 43 3.03 7.58 -12.77
N SER A 44 3.65 6.63 -13.47
CA SER A 44 3.66 6.56 -14.93
C SER A 44 3.15 5.21 -15.43
N TYR A 45 2.17 5.22 -16.33
CA TYR A 45 1.57 4.00 -16.90
C TYR A 45 1.31 4.14 -18.40
N VAL A 46 1.59 3.09 -19.17
CA VAL A 46 1.42 3.07 -20.63
C VAL A 46 1.05 1.68 -21.13
N GLU A 47 0.14 1.62 -22.10
CA GLU A 47 -0.23 0.39 -22.81
C GLU A 47 0.85 0.03 -23.85
N VAL A 48 1.31 -1.22 -23.86
CA VAL A 48 2.48 -1.65 -24.66
C VAL A 48 2.18 -2.76 -25.65
N GLU A 49 1.14 -3.57 -25.44
CA GLU A 49 0.84 -4.72 -26.28
C GLU A 49 -0.65 -5.02 -26.31
N ASP A 50 -1.23 -5.06 -27.50
CA ASP A 50 -2.60 -5.50 -27.74
C ASP A 50 -2.74 -7.00 -27.53
N LEU A 51 -3.70 -7.42 -26.70
CA LEU A 51 -3.95 -8.84 -26.45
C LEU A 51 -5.28 -9.30 -27.05
N LYS A 52 -6.28 -8.42 -27.08
CA LYS A 52 -7.58 -8.68 -27.72
C LYS A 52 -7.54 -8.27 -29.19
N PRO A 53 -7.86 -9.18 -30.15
CA PRO A 53 -7.99 -8.82 -31.55
C PRO A 53 -8.98 -7.65 -31.77
N GLY A 54 -8.56 -6.69 -32.59
CA GLY A 54 -9.34 -5.49 -32.92
C GLY A 54 -9.38 -4.41 -31.82
N TYR A 55 -8.71 -4.60 -30.68
CA TYR A 55 -8.48 -3.52 -29.74
C TYR A 55 -7.43 -2.55 -30.30
N VAL A 56 -7.60 -1.26 -30.00
CA VAL A 56 -6.64 -0.20 -30.32
C VAL A 56 -6.20 0.41 -28.98
N ARG A 57 -4.90 0.34 -28.69
CA ARG A 57 -4.35 0.88 -27.44
C ARG A 57 -4.66 2.35 -27.25
N ASP A 58 -4.81 2.71 -25.99
CA ASP A 58 -4.74 4.11 -25.58
C ASP A 58 -3.33 4.64 -25.84
N PRO A 59 -3.15 5.65 -26.72
CA PRO A 59 -1.83 6.19 -27.00
C PRO A 59 -1.32 7.09 -25.86
N ARG A 60 -2.17 7.44 -24.88
CA ARG A 60 -1.81 8.34 -23.78
C ARG A 60 -0.92 7.61 -22.77
N VAL A 61 0.07 8.32 -22.26
CA VAL A 61 0.79 7.95 -21.04
C VAL A 61 0.09 8.63 -19.88
N TYR A 62 -0.32 7.86 -18.88
CA TYR A 62 -0.72 8.45 -17.60
C TYR A 62 0.55 8.95 -16.91
N ASP A 63 0.58 10.24 -16.58
CA ASP A 63 1.65 10.91 -15.84
C ASP A 63 1.02 11.83 -14.80
N VAL A 64 1.20 11.51 -13.52
CA VAL A 64 0.64 12.30 -12.41
C VAL A 64 1.27 13.68 -12.30
N ASN A 65 2.52 13.83 -12.77
CA ASN A 65 3.35 15.02 -12.60
C ASN A 65 3.36 15.97 -13.81
N ARG A 66 2.44 15.75 -14.77
CA ARG A 66 2.34 16.56 -15.99
C ARG A 66 2.14 18.06 -15.74
N ASP A 67 1.32 18.41 -14.75
CA ASP A 67 0.85 19.78 -14.46
C ASP A 67 0.98 20.20 -12.98
N LYS A 68 1.63 19.34 -12.19
CA LYS A 68 1.82 19.44 -10.73
C LYS A 68 2.90 18.47 -10.30
N SER A 69 3.24 18.45 -9.02
CA SER A 69 4.04 17.38 -8.43
C SER A 69 3.28 16.68 -7.33
N ALA A 70 3.22 15.36 -7.37
CA ALA A 70 2.66 14.53 -6.30
C ALA A 70 3.75 14.20 -5.28
N LYS A 71 3.46 14.42 -3.99
CA LYS A 71 4.33 14.03 -2.88
C LYS A 71 3.57 13.11 -1.93
N GLU A 72 4.29 12.19 -1.31
CA GLU A 72 3.72 11.33 -0.27
C GLU A 72 4.58 11.31 0.98
N TRP A 73 3.92 11.43 2.13
CA TRP A 73 4.52 11.12 3.41
C TRP A 73 4.10 9.72 3.85
N ILE A 74 5.05 8.79 3.96
CA ILE A 74 4.81 7.38 4.30
C ILE A 74 5.35 7.09 5.70
N THR A 75 4.53 6.55 6.58
CA THR A 75 4.90 6.16 7.96
C THR A 75 4.68 4.67 8.20
N ALA A 76 5.43 4.11 9.14
CA ALA A 76 5.24 2.74 9.62
C ALA A 76 4.74 2.71 11.07
N GLU A 77 3.72 1.90 11.32
CA GLU A 77 3.32 1.46 12.65
C GLU A 77 3.65 -0.02 12.80
N VAL A 78 4.46 -0.37 13.79
CA VAL A 78 4.81 -1.76 14.08
C VAL A 78 3.74 -2.33 15.00
N LEU A 79 2.88 -3.18 14.46
CA LEU A 79 1.77 -3.80 15.20
C LEU A 79 2.23 -5.03 15.99
N SER A 80 3.24 -5.73 15.47
CA SER A 80 3.94 -6.83 16.12
C SER A 80 5.31 -7.04 15.46
N PRO A 81 6.17 -7.93 15.98
CA PRO A 81 7.42 -8.29 15.29
C PRO A 81 7.23 -8.80 13.85
N GLN A 82 6.03 -9.30 13.52
CA GLN A 82 5.69 -9.89 12.23
C GLN A 82 4.73 -9.03 11.40
N ARG A 83 4.25 -7.89 11.90
CA ARG A 83 3.23 -7.08 11.23
C ARG A 83 3.57 -5.58 11.26
N ILE A 84 3.66 -4.98 10.08
CA ILE A 84 3.97 -3.56 9.89
C ILE A 84 2.88 -2.95 9.02
N TRP A 85 2.28 -1.88 9.50
CA TRP A 85 1.28 -1.14 8.75
C TRP A 85 1.87 0.17 8.23
N LEU A 86 1.91 0.33 6.91
CA LEU A 86 2.30 1.56 6.24
C LEU A 86 1.09 2.42 5.94
N ARG A 87 1.16 3.68 6.35
CA ARG A 87 0.19 4.73 5.99
C ARG A 87 0.85 5.76 5.12
N ARG A 88 0.09 6.34 4.20
CA ARG A 88 0.58 7.38 3.28
C ARG A 88 -0.41 8.53 3.18
N ILE A 89 0.14 9.74 3.21
CA ILE A 89 -0.60 10.97 2.96
C ILE A 89 -0.11 11.54 1.65
N LEU A 90 -1.01 11.64 0.67
CA LEU A 90 -0.74 12.23 -0.63
C LEU A 90 -1.09 13.72 -0.58
N PHE A 91 -0.26 14.56 -1.18
CA PHE A 91 -0.50 15.99 -1.33
C PHE A 91 0.18 16.50 -2.61
N LEU A 92 -0.22 17.67 -3.06
CA LEU A 92 0.19 18.22 -4.35
C LEU A 92 1.01 19.49 -4.17
N ALA A 93 1.96 19.69 -5.08
CA ALA A 93 2.70 20.93 -5.25
C ALA A 93 2.54 21.44 -6.69
N ASN A 94 2.73 22.73 -6.90
CA ASN A 94 2.92 23.30 -8.23
C ASN A 94 4.28 22.87 -8.81
N LEU A 95 4.47 23.06 -10.11
CA LEU A 95 5.73 22.71 -10.79
C LEU A 95 6.93 23.54 -10.30
N ASP A 96 6.70 24.70 -9.69
CA ASP A 96 7.73 25.52 -9.03
C ASP A 96 8.09 25.02 -7.61
N GLY A 97 7.47 23.93 -7.15
CA GLY A 97 7.69 23.32 -5.83
C GLY A 97 6.80 23.84 -4.71
N THR A 98 6.01 24.90 -4.92
CA THR A 98 5.12 25.46 -3.89
C THR A 98 3.98 24.48 -3.56
N ILE A 99 3.74 24.22 -2.27
CA ILE A 99 2.69 23.30 -1.83
C ILE A 99 1.30 23.88 -2.13
N ARG A 100 0.42 23.06 -2.73
CA ARG A 100 -0.99 23.40 -2.92
C ARG A 100 -1.75 23.11 -1.63
N SER A 101 -2.18 24.15 -0.93
CA SER A 101 -2.93 24.02 0.33
C SER A 101 -4.23 23.24 0.15
N GLY A 102 -4.56 22.39 1.11
CA GLY A 102 -5.83 21.64 1.14
C GLY A 102 -5.88 20.48 0.16
N THR A 103 -4.72 19.99 -0.29
CA THR A 103 -4.62 18.82 -1.18
C THR A 103 -4.20 17.55 -0.45
N GLU A 104 -3.93 17.66 0.85
CA GLU A 104 -3.61 16.55 1.73
C GLU A 104 -4.80 15.59 1.82
N LEU A 105 -4.55 14.33 1.52
CA LEU A 105 -5.52 13.25 1.70
C LEU A 105 -4.83 12.00 2.18
N ARG A 106 -5.57 11.20 2.93
CA ARG A 106 -5.15 9.83 3.24
C ARG A 106 -5.21 8.99 1.97
N HIS A 107 -4.06 8.48 1.54
CA HIS A 107 -3.96 7.58 0.38
C HIS A 107 -3.97 6.11 0.83
N GLN A 108 -3.80 5.16 -0.11
CA GLN A 108 -3.94 3.72 0.17
C GLN A 108 -2.94 3.22 1.23
N SER A 109 -3.40 2.47 2.22
CA SER A 109 -2.48 1.87 3.21
C SER A 109 -1.89 0.55 2.70
N GLU A 110 -0.80 0.11 3.33
CA GLU A 110 -0.26 -1.25 3.14
C GLU A 110 -0.12 -1.96 4.48
N ASP A 111 -0.77 -3.11 4.66
CA ASP A 111 -0.56 -3.98 5.81
C ASP A 111 0.34 -5.15 5.41
N TRP A 112 1.53 -5.17 5.99
CA TRP A 112 2.56 -6.17 5.76
C TRP A 112 2.58 -7.17 6.91
N GLN A 113 2.43 -8.46 6.60
CA GLN A 113 2.46 -9.52 7.61
C GLN A 113 3.33 -10.69 7.15
N TYR A 114 4.35 -11.03 7.94
CA TYR A 114 5.15 -12.22 7.76
C TYR A 114 4.38 -13.46 8.23
N ASP A 115 4.38 -14.52 7.42
CA ASP A 115 3.69 -15.78 7.67
C ASP A 115 2.23 -15.58 8.08
N ALA A 116 1.55 -14.67 7.37
CA ALA A 116 0.12 -14.45 7.54
C ALA A 116 -0.62 -15.79 7.37
N PRO A 117 -1.61 -16.11 8.23
CA PRO A 117 -2.34 -17.38 8.14
C PRO A 117 -3.23 -17.45 6.89
N PHE A 118 -3.66 -16.30 6.38
CA PHE A 118 -4.49 -16.18 5.19
C PHE A 118 -4.34 -14.79 4.55
N LEU A 119 -4.88 -14.66 3.34
CA LEU A 119 -5.15 -13.38 2.68
C LEU A 119 -6.55 -13.38 2.04
N TYR A 120 -7.03 -12.18 1.67
CA TYR A 120 -8.25 -12.00 0.89
C TYR A 120 -7.88 -11.75 -0.58
N ASP A 121 -7.98 -12.80 -1.41
CA ASP A 121 -7.71 -12.73 -2.84
C ASP A 121 -8.90 -12.07 -3.55
N PHE A 122 -8.64 -11.01 -4.31
CA PHE A 122 -9.64 -10.44 -5.21
C PHE A 122 -9.91 -11.44 -6.34
N VAL A 123 -11.15 -11.91 -6.48
CA VAL A 123 -11.50 -12.96 -7.46
C VAL A 123 -12.48 -12.48 -8.52
N ALA A 124 -13.21 -11.38 -8.27
CA ALA A 124 -14.09 -10.75 -9.25
C ALA A 124 -14.36 -9.32 -8.79
N PRO A 125 -14.87 -8.42 -9.64
CA PRO A 125 -15.33 -7.11 -9.21
C PRO A 125 -16.16 -7.19 -7.93
N LEU A 126 -15.72 -6.46 -6.90
CA LEU A 126 -16.34 -6.40 -5.57
C LEU A 126 -16.34 -7.72 -4.76
N THR A 127 -15.57 -8.74 -5.15
CA THR A 127 -15.56 -10.05 -4.47
C THR A 127 -14.15 -10.48 -4.10
N TRP A 128 -13.96 -10.84 -2.83
CA TRP A 128 -12.72 -11.36 -2.28
C TRP A 128 -12.96 -12.69 -1.55
N HIS A 129 -12.13 -13.69 -1.84
CA HIS A 129 -12.18 -15.00 -1.18
C HIS A 129 -10.98 -15.17 -0.24
N VAL A 130 -11.20 -15.87 0.87
CA VAL A 130 -10.11 -16.23 1.78
C VAL A 130 -9.25 -17.30 1.13
N ARG A 131 -7.94 -17.07 1.14
CA ARG A 131 -6.94 -18.06 0.76
C ARG A 131 -6.08 -18.41 1.96
N ASP A 132 -6.04 -19.70 2.30
CA ASP A 132 -5.14 -20.23 3.32
C ASP A 132 -3.68 -20.12 2.85
N LEU A 133 -2.80 -19.65 3.74
CA LEU A 133 -1.37 -19.49 3.50
C LEU A 133 -0.50 -20.29 4.46
N LYS A 134 -1.08 -21.04 5.41
CA LYS A 134 -0.34 -21.80 6.43
C LYS A 134 0.64 -22.81 5.84
N THR A 135 0.37 -23.29 4.63
CA THR A 135 1.24 -24.24 3.90
C THR A 135 2.37 -23.56 3.11
N ALA A 136 2.45 -22.23 3.12
CA ALA A 136 3.44 -21.45 2.38
C ALA A 136 4.19 -20.44 3.28
N PRO A 137 4.91 -20.90 4.32
CA PRO A 137 5.67 -20.04 5.23
C PRO A 137 6.87 -19.40 4.53
N GLY A 138 7.56 -18.50 5.23
CA GLY A 138 8.71 -17.76 4.74
C GLY A 138 8.36 -16.51 3.93
N ARG A 139 7.12 -15.98 4.05
CA ARG A 139 6.61 -14.96 3.12
C ARG A 139 6.07 -13.73 3.84
N TRP A 140 6.30 -12.58 3.23
CA TRP A 140 5.62 -11.34 3.57
C TRP A 140 4.41 -11.15 2.65
N THR A 141 3.22 -11.10 3.25
CA THR A 141 2.00 -10.63 2.58
C THR A 141 2.00 -9.12 2.53
N ARG A 142 1.67 -8.52 1.37
CA ARG A 142 1.34 -7.10 1.22
C ARG A 142 -0.15 -6.98 0.95
N ARG A 143 -0.89 -6.37 1.88
CA ARG A 143 -2.30 -6.03 1.69
C ARG A 143 -2.42 -4.56 1.35
N VAL A 144 -2.69 -4.24 0.09
CA VAL A 144 -2.99 -2.86 -0.31
C VAL A 144 -4.48 -2.62 -0.10
N THR A 145 -4.83 -1.52 0.53
CA THR A 145 -6.21 -1.19 0.89
C THR A 145 -6.82 -0.12 -0.01
N ASN A 146 -8.14 0.08 0.10
CA ASN A 146 -8.81 1.28 -0.37
C ASN A 146 -8.50 2.48 0.56
N LEU A 147 -8.97 3.68 0.19
CA LEU A 147 -8.69 4.93 0.95
C LEU A 147 -9.24 4.90 2.39
N ASP A 148 -10.15 3.97 2.67
CA ASP A 148 -10.80 3.76 3.96
C ASP A 148 -10.41 2.41 4.61
N ASP A 149 -9.25 1.86 4.25
CA ASP A 149 -8.71 0.56 4.68
C ASP A 149 -9.45 -0.70 4.24
N GLY A 150 -10.53 -0.58 3.45
CA GLY A 150 -11.21 -1.76 2.92
C GLY A 150 -10.34 -2.60 1.98
N PRO A 151 -10.73 -3.87 1.73
CA PRO A 151 -9.95 -4.76 0.89
C PRO A 151 -9.84 -4.21 -0.53
N ARG A 152 -8.65 -4.31 -1.13
CA ARG A 152 -8.42 -3.94 -2.53
C ARG A 152 -7.74 -5.07 -3.27
N TYR A 153 -6.48 -5.33 -2.98
CA TYR A 153 -5.76 -6.50 -3.49
C TYR A 153 -4.58 -6.87 -2.60
N GLN A 154 -4.20 -8.14 -2.64
CA GLN A 154 -3.20 -8.71 -1.74
C GLN A 154 -2.37 -9.75 -2.47
N CYS A 155 -1.15 -9.99 -2.01
CA CYS A 155 -0.30 -11.09 -2.47
C CYS A 155 0.81 -11.35 -1.46
N ALA A 156 1.45 -12.52 -1.54
CA ALA A 156 2.49 -12.94 -0.60
C ALA A 156 3.72 -13.50 -1.34
N ALA A 157 4.90 -13.00 -0.96
CA ALA A 157 6.18 -13.44 -1.50
C ALA A 157 7.31 -13.23 -0.48
N PRO A 158 8.44 -13.95 -0.59
CA PRO A 158 9.63 -13.63 0.18
C PRO A 158 10.27 -12.32 -0.35
N TRP A 159 11.03 -11.64 0.51
CA TRP A 159 12.00 -10.65 0.06
C TRP A 159 13.26 -11.37 -0.44
N SER A 160 13.77 -11.01 -1.61
CA SER A 160 14.99 -11.55 -2.20
C SER A 160 16.23 -10.87 -1.61
N ASP A 161 17.27 -11.65 -1.39
CA ASP A 161 18.57 -11.29 -0.81
C ASP A 161 19.76 -11.60 -1.75
N ASP A 162 19.50 -12.18 -2.92
CA ASP A 162 20.50 -12.56 -3.92
C ASP A 162 20.91 -11.41 -4.85
N ARG A 163 20.42 -10.19 -4.58
CA ARG A 163 20.57 -9.02 -5.46
C ARG A 163 21.21 -7.86 -4.74
N ALA A 164 21.75 -6.93 -5.52
CA ALA A 164 22.36 -5.70 -5.00
C ALA A 164 21.40 -4.82 -4.17
N TYR A 165 20.08 -5.02 -4.31
CA TYR A 165 19.02 -4.28 -3.63
C TYR A 165 17.97 -5.25 -3.10
N PRO A 166 17.36 -5.00 -1.93
CA PRO A 166 16.20 -5.76 -1.47
C PRO A 166 15.06 -5.65 -2.48
N GLU A 167 14.53 -6.81 -2.89
CA GLU A 167 13.42 -6.87 -3.83
C GLU A 167 12.28 -7.73 -3.31
N TRP A 168 11.05 -7.35 -3.64
CA TRP A 168 9.87 -8.15 -3.38
C TRP A 168 8.98 -8.16 -4.61
N SER A 169 8.58 -9.34 -5.07
CA SER A 169 7.78 -9.47 -6.29
C SER A 169 6.64 -10.44 -6.12
N CYS A 170 5.46 -10.07 -6.59
CA CYS A 170 4.27 -10.89 -6.50
C CYS A 170 3.39 -10.73 -7.74
N SER A 171 2.41 -11.63 -7.90
CA SER A 171 1.36 -11.49 -8.90
C SER A 171 0.00 -11.74 -8.25
N ASN A 172 -1.00 -10.93 -8.59
CA ASN A 172 -2.36 -11.06 -8.09
C ASN A 172 -3.37 -10.46 -9.07
N TYR A 173 -4.61 -10.89 -8.93
CA TYR A 173 -5.73 -10.20 -9.57
C TYR A 173 -6.09 -8.95 -8.75
N ALA A 174 -6.52 -7.88 -9.42
CA ALA A 174 -6.83 -6.61 -8.78
C ALA A 174 -7.99 -5.88 -9.48
N PRO A 175 -8.74 -5.04 -8.75
CA PRO A 175 -9.75 -4.18 -9.33
C PRO A 175 -9.13 -3.08 -10.18
N ILE A 176 -9.92 -2.52 -11.11
CA ILE A 176 -9.54 -1.34 -11.89
C ILE A 176 -9.01 -0.20 -10.98
N PRO A 177 -7.83 0.38 -11.30
CA PRO A 177 -7.29 1.53 -10.58
C PRO A 177 -8.17 2.77 -10.73
N GLY A 178 -8.31 3.56 -9.66
CA GLY A 178 -9.13 4.78 -9.70
C GLY A 178 -8.66 5.82 -10.73
N ARG A 179 -7.36 5.87 -11.06
CA ARG A 179 -6.82 6.74 -12.12
C ARG A 179 -7.43 6.42 -13.50
N GLU A 180 -7.79 5.17 -13.74
CA GLU A 180 -8.25 4.72 -15.06
C GLU A 180 -9.65 5.25 -15.32
N THR A 181 -10.52 5.16 -14.32
CA THR A 181 -11.88 5.71 -14.40
C THR A 181 -11.88 7.23 -14.24
N ARG A 182 -11.19 7.77 -13.21
CA ARG A 182 -11.24 9.20 -12.85
C ARG A 182 -10.42 10.10 -13.76
N ASP A 183 -9.18 9.73 -14.08
CA ASP A 183 -8.26 10.59 -14.82
C ASP A 183 -8.24 10.28 -16.32
N MET A 184 -8.33 9.00 -16.67
CA MET A 184 -8.27 8.55 -18.07
C MET A 184 -9.64 8.35 -18.70
N GLY A 185 -10.72 8.30 -17.91
CA GLY A 185 -12.09 8.12 -18.40
C GLY A 185 -12.38 6.72 -18.96
N ARG A 186 -11.61 5.71 -18.57
CA ARG A 186 -11.72 4.32 -19.05
C ARG A 186 -12.89 3.60 -18.39
N SER A 187 -13.61 2.81 -19.17
CA SER A 187 -14.78 2.03 -18.72
C SER A 187 -14.92 0.66 -19.42
N ASP A 188 -14.00 0.32 -20.30
CA ASP A 188 -14.05 -0.84 -21.19
C ASP A 188 -13.45 -2.12 -20.59
N TYR A 189 -12.91 -2.04 -19.37
CA TYR A 189 -12.42 -3.18 -18.60
C TYR A 189 -12.69 -2.97 -17.10
N GLN A 190 -12.55 -4.03 -16.29
CA GLN A 190 -12.99 -4.02 -14.88
C GLN A 190 -11.86 -4.38 -13.91
N THR A 191 -10.86 -5.12 -14.38
CA THR A 191 -9.85 -5.75 -13.54
C THR A 191 -8.50 -5.80 -14.24
N LEU A 192 -7.48 -6.24 -13.51
CA LEU A 192 -6.19 -6.53 -14.10
C LEU A 192 -5.50 -7.70 -13.39
N GLN A 193 -4.75 -8.48 -14.16
CA GLN A 193 -3.71 -9.34 -13.61
C GLN A 193 -2.47 -8.47 -13.38
N ARG A 194 -2.14 -8.22 -12.11
CA ARG A 194 -1.03 -7.37 -11.68
C ARG A 194 0.21 -8.21 -11.41
N GLY A 195 1.30 -7.94 -12.10
CA GLY A 195 2.65 -8.27 -11.62
C GLY A 195 3.25 -7.06 -10.93
N THR A 196 3.69 -7.20 -9.68
CA THR A 196 4.34 -6.15 -8.89
C THR A 196 5.78 -6.53 -8.60
N ARG A 197 6.71 -5.59 -8.72
CA ARG A 197 8.09 -5.72 -8.23
C ARG A 197 8.52 -4.44 -7.53
N ILE A 198 8.80 -4.53 -6.24
CA ILE A 198 9.35 -3.47 -5.40
C ILE A 198 10.86 -3.65 -5.31
N MET A 199 11.60 -2.55 -5.43
CA MET A 199 13.05 -2.52 -5.23
C MET A 199 13.42 -1.26 -4.43
N ILE A 200 14.20 -1.42 -3.38
CA ILE A 200 14.59 -0.32 -2.47
C ILE A 200 16.08 -0.03 -2.66
N TYR A 201 16.44 1.24 -2.86
CA TYR A 201 17.79 1.66 -3.19
C TYR A 201 18.18 3.00 -2.51
N GLY A 202 19.49 3.27 -2.44
CA GLY A 202 20.05 4.43 -1.75
C GLY A 202 20.74 4.09 -0.43
N PRO A 203 21.26 5.10 0.29
CA PRO A 203 22.09 4.87 1.48
C PRO A 203 21.40 3.96 2.49
N SER A 204 22.12 2.93 2.94
CA SER A 204 21.68 1.99 3.99
C SER A 204 20.31 1.34 3.76
N GLY A 205 19.82 1.24 2.51
CA GLY A 205 18.52 0.60 2.21
C GLY A 205 17.28 1.41 2.63
N GLY A 206 17.40 2.72 2.87
CA GLY A 206 16.29 3.58 3.35
C GLY A 206 16.22 4.95 2.65
N GLY A 207 16.64 5.02 1.39
CA GLY A 207 16.60 6.23 0.57
C GLY A 207 15.33 6.28 -0.26
N SER A 208 15.43 5.83 -1.51
CA SER A 208 14.38 5.86 -2.51
C SER A 208 13.93 4.44 -2.85
N TRP A 209 12.77 4.29 -3.48
CA TRP A 209 12.32 2.99 -3.94
C TRP A 209 11.47 3.10 -5.20
N ILE A 210 11.28 1.96 -5.85
CA ILE A 210 10.49 1.86 -7.07
C ILE A 210 9.57 0.65 -6.97
N GLU A 211 8.33 0.84 -7.38
CA GLU A 211 7.41 -0.24 -7.70
C GLU A 211 7.22 -0.29 -9.21
N ARG A 212 7.65 -1.38 -9.84
CA ARG A 212 7.35 -1.67 -11.25
C ARG A 212 6.14 -2.56 -11.32
N GLN A 213 5.27 -2.27 -12.28
CA GLN A 213 4.10 -3.06 -12.57
C GLN A 213 4.10 -3.55 -14.01
N ASN A 214 3.75 -4.82 -14.18
CA ASN A 214 3.45 -5.42 -15.47
C ASN A 214 2.02 -5.96 -15.38
N ASN A 215 1.08 -5.22 -15.95
CA ASN A 215 -0.34 -5.45 -15.80
C ASN A 215 -0.92 -5.99 -17.11
N VAL A 216 -1.86 -6.92 -17.01
CA VAL A 216 -2.78 -7.24 -18.10
C VAL A 216 -4.16 -6.70 -17.70
N LYS A 217 -4.63 -5.68 -18.42
CA LYS A 217 -6.00 -5.17 -18.25
C LYS A 217 -6.97 -6.23 -18.78
N THR A 218 -8.02 -6.51 -18.02
CA THR A 218 -8.92 -7.64 -18.29
C THR A 218 -10.37 -7.18 -18.22
N ILE A 219 -11.13 -7.56 -19.25
CA ILE A 219 -12.59 -7.47 -19.23
C ILE A 219 -13.09 -8.63 -18.36
N ASP A 220 -13.85 -8.34 -17.31
CA ASP A 220 -14.42 -9.34 -16.42
C ASP A 220 -15.94 -9.11 -16.36
N ARG A 221 -16.69 -9.94 -17.10
CA ARG A 221 -18.14 -9.86 -17.23
C ARG A 221 -18.72 -11.26 -17.23
N GLU A 222 -19.76 -11.48 -16.42
CA GLU A 222 -20.52 -12.74 -16.39
C GLU A 222 -19.62 -13.98 -16.19
N GLY A 223 -18.59 -13.85 -15.35
CA GLY A 223 -17.62 -14.92 -15.08
C GLY A 223 -16.60 -15.18 -16.19
N THR A 224 -16.68 -14.46 -17.31
CA THR A 224 -15.73 -14.54 -18.41
C THR A 224 -14.66 -13.46 -18.28
N ARG A 225 -13.40 -13.90 -18.28
CA ARG A 225 -12.22 -13.03 -18.28
C ARG A 225 -11.58 -12.99 -19.66
N THR A 226 -11.47 -11.81 -20.25
CA THR A 226 -10.81 -11.59 -21.54
C THR A 226 -9.66 -10.61 -21.39
N PRO A 227 -8.40 -11.03 -21.60
CA PRO A 227 -7.26 -10.13 -21.66
C PRO A 227 -7.48 -9.07 -22.75
N LEU A 228 -7.35 -7.80 -22.39
CA LEU A 228 -7.54 -6.67 -23.28
C LEU A 228 -6.21 -6.20 -23.86
N VAL A 229 -5.29 -5.80 -22.97
CA VAL A 229 -4.04 -5.13 -23.31
C VAL A 229 -3.04 -5.25 -22.16
N ARG A 230 -1.74 -5.28 -22.47
CA ARG A 230 -0.67 -5.18 -21.48
C ARG A 230 -0.31 -3.72 -21.21
N GLU A 231 -0.13 -3.38 -19.94
CA GLU A 231 0.31 -2.08 -19.45
C GLU A 231 1.60 -2.25 -18.64
N LEU A 232 2.57 -1.38 -18.89
CA LEU A 232 3.72 -1.21 -18.00
C LEU A 232 3.50 0.01 -17.12
N GLY A 233 3.69 -0.20 -15.82
CA GLY A 233 3.52 0.82 -14.80
C GLY A 233 4.78 1.01 -13.97
N LYS A 234 4.92 2.20 -13.43
CA LYS A 234 6.03 2.56 -12.56
C LYS A 234 5.58 3.59 -11.54
N ASN A 235 5.83 3.30 -10.28
CA ASN A 235 5.71 4.24 -9.18
C ASN A 235 7.12 4.49 -8.64
N TRP A 236 7.66 5.68 -8.88
CA TRP A 236 8.93 6.11 -8.31
C TRP A 236 8.71 6.89 -7.03
N TYR A 237 9.48 6.57 -6.00
CA TYR A 237 9.48 7.25 -4.72
C TYR A 237 10.89 7.78 -4.47
N VAL A 238 11.09 9.06 -4.78
CA VAL A 238 12.39 9.73 -4.63
C VAL A 238 12.41 10.41 -3.27
N ARG A 239 13.39 10.04 -2.42
CA ARG A 239 13.48 10.56 -1.05
C ARG A 239 13.64 12.08 -1.05
N LEU A 240 12.88 12.73 -0.18
CA LEU A 240 13.02 14.14 0.16
C LEU A 240 13.41 14.29 1.64
N PRO A 241 13.92 15.47 2.05
CA PRO A 241 13.98 15.85 3.45
C PRO A 241 12.59 15.77 4.09
N ASP A 242 12.50 15.27 5.32
CA ASP A 242 11.19 15.07 5.97
C ASP A 242 10.43 16.38 6.23
N SER A 243 11.13 17.53 6.25
CA SER A 243 10.55 18.88 6.34
C SER A 243 9.63 19.21 5.15
N GLU A 244 9.85 18.60 3.99
CA GLU A 244 9.00 18.76 2.79
C GLU A 244 7.58 18.18 3.01
N CYS A 245 7.41 17.34 4.04
CA CYS A 245 6.15 16.70 4.40
C CYS A 245 5.53 17.25 5.70
N ALA A 246 5.97 18.40 6.19
CA ALA A 246 5.46 18.98 7.45
C ALA A 246 3.93 19.20 7.42
N GLY A 247 3.37 19.65 6.30
CA GLY A 247 1.91 19.81 6.13
C GLY A 247 1.16 18.48 6.24
N ALA A 248 1.68 17.43 5.59
CA ALA A 248 1.12 16.09 5.68
C ALA A 248 1.19 15.50 7.11
N GLN A 249 2.26 15.78 7.84
CA GLN A 249 2.40 15.40 9.26
C GLN A 249 1.34 16.09 10.13
N ALA A 250 1.18 17.40 9.95
CA ALA A 250 0.18 18.19 10.67
C ALA A 250 -1.25 17.75 10.34
N PHE A 251 -1.54 17.44 9.06
CA PHE A 251 -2.82 16.88 8.62
C PHE A 251 -3.13 15.55 9.31
N ALA A 252 -2.14 14.67 9.41
CA ALA A 252 -2.31 13.31 9.92
C ALA A 252 -2.39 13.22 11.45
N ALA A 253 -1.73 14.12 12.18
CA ALA A 253 -1.62 14.06 13.64
C ALA A 253 -2.98 13.93 14.37
N PRO A 254 -4.00 14.77 14.10
CA PRO A 254 -5.29 14.67 14.78
C PRO A 254 -6.15 13.47 14.34
N ARG A 255 -5.80 12.80 13.23
CA ARG A 255 -6.58 11.71 12.62
C ARG A 255 -6.09 10.31 13.03
N GLN A 256 -4.93 10.22 13.71
CA GLN A 256 -4.30 8.93 14.04
C GLN A 256 -5.23 7.99 14.81
N ALA A 257 -5.93 8.50 15.83
CA ALA A 257 -6.79 7.66 16.67
C ALA A 257 -7.96 7.07 15.88
N PHE A 258 -8.54 7.83 14.95
CA PHE A 258 -9.60 7.35 14.06
C PHE A 258 -9.05 6.29 13.09
N TRP A 259 -7.89 6.54 12.48
CA TRP A 259 -7.29 5.58 11.54
C TRP A 259 -6.90 4.26 12.21
N THR A 260 -6.38 4.29 13.43
CA THR A 260 -6.14 3.09 14.24
C THR A 260 -7.43 2.32 14.49
N LEU A 261 -8.50 3.02 14.89
CA LEU A 261 -9.80 2.39 15.12
C LEU A 261 -10.42 1.81 13.83
N LEU A 262 -10.26 2.50 12.70
CA LEU A 262 -10.71 2.04 11.39
C LEU A 262 -10.02 0.74 11.00
N ARG A 263 -8.68 0.70 11.09
CA ARG A 263 -7.89 -0.51 10.83
C ARG A 263 -8.33 -1.66 11.73
N GLU A 264 -8.44 -1.45 13.03
CA GLU A 264 -8.90 -2.49 13.97
C GLU A 264 -10.31 -2.99 13.65
N THR A 265 -11.19 -2.10 13.21
CA THR A 265 -12.55 -2.47 12.83
C THR A 265 -12.54 -3.35 11.58
N TRP A 266 -11.69 -3.01 10.60
CA TRP A 266 -11.47 -3.85 9.43
C TRP A 266 -10.83 -5.18 9.74
N ASP A 267 -9.85 -5.23 10.65
CA ASP A 267 -9.24 -6.49 11.12
C ASP A 267 -10.31 -7.43 11.70
N GLY A 268 -11.30 -6.90 12.43
CA GLY A 268 -12.43 -7.67 12.93
C GLY A 268 -13.42 -8.11 11.85
N VAL A 269 -13.54 -7.38 10.73
CA VAL A 269 -14.41 -7.76 9.60
C VAL A 269 -13.73 -8.76 8.66
N LEU A 270 -12.41 -8.65 8.51
CA LEU A 270 -11.56 -9.45 7.62
C LEU A 270 -10.76 -10.49 8.44
N ASP A 271 -11.49 -11.28 9.23
CA ASP A 271 -10.93 -12.25 10.19
C ASP A 271 -10.52 -13.61 9.56
N GLY A 272 -10.72 -13.78 8.26
CA GLY A 272 -10.44 -15.01 7.53
C GLY A 272 -11.52 -16.09 7.64
N SER A 273 -12.67 -15.81 8.27
CA SER A 273 -13.75 -16.79 8.45
C SER A 273 -14.56 -17.06 7.18
N GLY A 274 -14.58 -16.12 6.22
CA GLY A 274 -15.36 -16.23 5.00
C GLY A 274 -15.08 -15.11 3.99
N PRO A 275 -15.69 -15.18 2.80
CA PRO A 275 -15.48 -14.19 1.74
C PRO A 275 -15.97 -12.80 2.15
N PHE A 276 -15.41 -11.78 1.51
CA PHE A 276 -15.92 -10.42 1.57
C PHE A 276 -16.50 -10.06 0.21
N VAL A 277 -17.77 -9.66 0.19
CA VAL A 277 -18.46 -9.17 -1.01
C VAL A 277 -18.91 -7.75 -0.73
N GLU A 278 -18.52 -6.83 -1.60
CA GLU A 278 -18.98 -5.46 -1.59
C GLU A 278 -20.13 -5.29 -2.59
N ARG A 279 -21.03 -4.35 -2.31
CA ARG A 279 -22.06 -3.88 -3.23
C ARG A 279 -21.95 -2.37 -3.36
N LEU A 280 -22.49 -1.83 -4.45
CA LEU A 280 -22.62 -0.40 -4.67
C LEU A 280 -24.09 -0.01 -4.45
N PRO A 281 -24.47 0.51 -3.28
CA PRO A 281 -25.86 0.90 -3.04
C PRO A 281 -26.25 2.04 -3.99
N ALA A 282 -27.44 1.93 -4.60
CA ALA A 282 -27.91 2.92 -5.55
C ALA A 282 -28.02 4.32 -4.90
N GLY A 283 -27.56 5.35 -5.62
CA GLY A 283 -27.61 6.74 -5.17
C GLY A 283 -26.71 7.08 -3.99
N GLN A 284 -25.84 6.17 -3.55
CA GLN A 284 -24.87 6.44 -2.49
C GLN A 284 -23.50 6.81 -3.08
N PRO A 285 -22.73 7.69 -2.41
CA PRO A 285 -21.36 7.94 -2.80
C PRO A 285 -20.50 6.68 -2.62
N PRO A 286 -19.24 6.65 -3.08
CA PRO A 286 -18.31 5.60 -2.71
C PRO A 286 -18.13 5.49 -1.19
N ARG A 287 -17.94 4.27 -0.66
CA ARG A 287 -17.80 4.02 0.78
C ARG A 287 -16.76 4.89 1.48
N PHE A 288 -15.63 5.14 0.81
CA PHE A 288 -14.56 5.95 1.38
C PHE A 288 -14.96 7.41 1.61
N VAL A 289 -15.92 7.94 0.84
CA VAL A 289 -16.45 9.30 1.04
C VAL A 289 -17.23 9.36 2.34
N THR A 290 -18.15 8.42 2.57
CA THR A 290 -18.90 8.33 3.83
C THR A 290 -17.98 8.07 5.02
N MET A 291 -16.91 7.29 4.83
CA MET A 291 -15.92 7.07 5.89
C MET A 291 -15.14 8.34 6.20
N PHE A 292 -14.79 9.13 5.18
CA PHE A 292 -14.12 10.42 5.35
C PHE A 292 -15.02 11.44 6.08
N GLU A 293 -16.32 11.48 5.77
CA GLU A 293 -17.27 12.31 6.52
C GLU A 293 -17.29 11.93 8.02
N LEU A 294 -17.33 10.63 8.33
CA LEU A 294 -17.25 10.15 9.70
C LEU A 294 -15.91 10.49 10.38
N GLU A 295 -14.81 10.43 9.64
CA GLU A 295 -13.49 10.85 10.11
C GLU A 295 -13.52 12.33 10.54
N GLU A 296 -13.99 13.22 9.67
CA GLU A 296 -14.10 14.65 9.95
C GLU A 296 -15.03 14.95 11.14
N GLU A 297 -16.17 14.26 11.24
CA GLU A 297 -17.07 14.38 12.40
C GLU A 297 -16.44 13.89 13.71
N THR A 298 -15.41 13.05 13.64
CA THR A 298 -14.71 12.50 14.82
C THR A 298 -13.54 13.37 15.24
N MET A 299 -13.15 14.35 14.43
CA MET A 299 -12.10 15.31 14.76
C MET A 299 -12.40 16.05 16.06
N GLY A 300 -11.42 16.09 16.95
CA GLY A 300 -11.53 16.73 18.27
C GLY A 300 -12.28 15.91 19.33
N LYS A 301 -12.84 14.74 18.98
CA LYS A 301 -13.38 13.81 19.97
C LYS A 301 -12.28 12.97 20.61
N ASP A 302 -12.44 12.66 21.89
CA ASP A 302 -11.50 11.80 22.61
C ASP A 302 -11.81 10.32 22.35
N LEU A 303 -11.04 9.67 21.47
CA LEU A 303 -11.16 8.23 21.21
C LEU A 303 -10.40 7.35 22.21
N SER A 304 -9.81 7.94 23.26
CA SER A 304 -9.34 7.20 24.43
C SER A 304 -10.47 6.91 25.41
N ASP A 305 -11.54 7.72 25.39
CA ASP A 305 -12.78 7.43 26.12
C ASP A 305 -13.48 6.18 25.54
N PRO A 306 -13.74 5.14 26.36
CA PRO A 306 -14.32 3.89 25.88
C PRO A 306 -15.69 4.04 25.19
N ALA A 307 -16.56 4.92 25.70
CA ALA A 307 -17.90 5.09 25.15
C ALA A 307 -17.85 5.75 23.76
N THR A 308 -17.03 6.78 23.61
CA THR A 308 -16.79 7.49 22.35
C THR A 308 -16.13 6.57 21.32
N ARG A 309 -15.13 5.78 21.74
CA ARG A 309 -14.47 4.79 20.89
C ARG A 309 -15.46 3.74 20.39
N GLU A 310 -16.29 3.18 21.26
CA GLU A 310 -17.26 2.15 20.90
C GLU A 310 -18.39 2.69 20.01
N LEU A 311 -18.90 3.89 20.29
CA LEU A 311 -19.84 4.56 19.39
C LEU A 311 -19.24 4.75 17.99
N THR A 312 -18.00 5.22 17.91
CA THR A 312 -17.32 5.43 16.63
C THR A 312 -17.10 4.11 15.90
N ARG A 313 -16.68 3.04 16.60
CA ARG A 313 -16.55 1.69 16.03
C ARG A 313 -17.85 1.19 15.42
N ARG A 314 -18.97 1.35 16.13
CA ARG A 314 -20.30 0.98 15.63
C ARG A 314 -20.66 1.73 14.35
N ARG A 315 -20.41 3.03 14.28
CA ARG A 315 -20.66 3.84 13.07
C ARG A 315 -19.78 3.41 11.88
N ILE A 316 -18.51 3.08 12.13
CA ILE A 316 -17.62 2.51 11.09
C ILE A 316 -18.21 1.19 10.57
N LEU A 317 -18.63 0.30 11.48
CA LEU A 317 -19.25 -0.98 11.11
C LEU A 317 -20.54 -0.79 10.32
N GLU A 318 -21.42 0.14 10.72
CA GLU A 318 -22.65 0.45 9.99
C GLU A 318 -22.36 0.89 8.55
N ILE A 319 -21.35 1.74 8.35
CA ILE A 319 -20.89 2.12 7.01
C ILE A 319 -20.42 0.88 6.26
N ILE A 320 -19.54 0.05 6.83
CA ILE A 320 -19.05 -1.17 6.16
C ILE A 320 -20.22 -2.09 5.77
N GLN A 321 -21.18 -2.32 6.68
CA GLN A 321 -22.32 -3.20 6.43
C GLN A 321 -23.29 -2.65 5.38
N LYS A 322 -23.44 -1.33 5.28
CA LYS A 322 -24.25 -0.70 4.23
C LYS A 322 -23.73 -1.04 2.82
N TYR A 323 -22.42 -1.22 2.65
CA TYR A 323 -21.82 -1.64 1.38
C TYR A 323 -21.50 -3.13 1.33
N ARG A 324 -21.89 -3.92 2.34
CA ARG A 324 -21.71 -5.38 2.30
C ARG A 324 -22.76 -6.00 1.40
N GLY A 325 -22.30 -6.83 0.45
CA GLY A 325 -23.13 -7.67 -0.40
C GLY A 325 -23.27 -9.08 0.15
N GLN A 326 -24.11 -9.87 -0.51
CA GLN A 326 -24.17 -11.32 -0.32
C GLN A 326 -23.44 -12.00 -1.47
N GLU A 327 -22.78 -13.13 -1.20
CA GLU A 327 -22.25 -13.97 -2.25
C GLU A 327 -23.42 -14.47 -3.12
N HIS A 328 -23.46 -14.05 -4.37
CA HIS A 328 -24.34 -14.67 -5.35
C HIS A 328 -23.74 -16.03 -5.67
N ARG A 329 -24.26 -17.09 -5.05
CA ARG A 329 -24.08 -18.44 -5.59
C ARG A 329 -24.68 -18.41 -6.99
N ALA A 330 -23.85 -18.56 -8.01
CA ALA A 330 -24.35 -18.84 -9.35
C ALA A 330 -25.30 -20.06 -9.25
N PRO A 331 -26.46 -20.02 -9.91
CA PRO A 331 -27.43 -21.12 -9.88
C PRO A 331 -26.86 -22.43 -10.41
#